data_AF-A0A835SR58-F1
#
_entry.id   AF-A0A835SR58-F1
#
_cell.length_a   1.000
_cell.length_b   1.000
_cell.length_c   1.000
_cell.angle_alpha   90.00
_cell.angle_beta   90.00
_cell.angle_gamma   90.00
#
_symmetry.space_group_name_H-M   'P 1'
#
loop_
_entity.id
_entity.type
_entity.pdbx_description
1 polymer ?
#
loop_
_entity_poly.entity_id
_entity_poly.type
_entity_poly.pdbx_seq_one_letter_code
_entity_poly.pdbx_strand_id
1 'polypeptide(L)'
;MPLGAVQQLPESQQAAVVAGIFAALAASTYFCCTTAGPAIAENLPWLYQDFVAKRAVVLGGLFAAAGVAHFTTKDAFESMYPRPGAWGFWYLPGSATFHVEWTGVAEILGGGALAATAAVPSLAAALPWLQPAAAAGLFALTTVVTPSNIYMFTHNAPGPVPKVIPWPGHFMRLVVMQGFLLSQFWDMAQL
;
A
#
# COMPACT_ATOMS: atom_id res chain seq x y z
N MET A 1 2.62 -6.07 -25.15
CA MET A 1 2.31 -7.18 -24.21
C MET A 1 0.88 -7.63 -24.43
N PRO A 2 0.54 -8.92 -24.26
CA PRO A 2 -0.85 -9.36 -24.36
C PRO A 2 -1.70 -8.68 -23.29
N LEU A 3 -2.95 -8.36 -23.64
CA LEU A 3 -3.92 -7.76 -22.72
C LEU A 3 -4.12 -8.66 -21.50
N GLY A 4 -4.29 -8.06 -20.32
CA GLY A 4 -4.61 -8.81 -19.10
C GLY A 4 -5.95 -9.55 -19.24
N ALA A 5 -6.09 -10.69 -18.56
CA ALA A 5 -7.32 -11.49 -18.65
C ALA A 5 -8.56 -10.69 -18.22
N VAL A 6 -8.42 -9.82 -17.21
CA VAL A 6 -9.50 -8.94 -16.75
C VAL A 6 -9.76 -7.83 -17.77
N GLN A 7 -8.73 -7.24 -18.36
CA GLN A 7 -8.87 -6.19 -19.39
C GLN A 7 -9.67 -6.63 -20.63
N GLN A 8 -9.74 -7.94 -20.89
CA GLN A 8 -10.51 -8.51 -22.00
C GLN A 8 -12.01 -8.70 -21.69
N LEU A 9 -12.42 -8.53 -20.44
CA LEU A 9 -13.82 -8.65 -20.02
C LEU A 9 -14.61 -7.37 -20.32
N PRO A 10 -15.95 -7.44 -20.41
CA PRO A 10 -16.81 -6.26 -20.40
C PRO A 10 -16.52 -5.34 -19.21
N GLU A 11 -16.63 -4.02 -19.39
CA GLU A 11 -16.28 -3.02 -18.37
C GLU A 11 -17.01 -3.24 -17.04
N SER A 12 -18.28 -3.66 -17.06
CA SER A 12 -19.04 -3.98 -15.85
C SER A 12 -18.41 -5.13 -15.05
N GLN A 13 -17.84 -6.13 -15.73
CA GLN A 13 -17.15 -7.24 -15.08
C GLN A 13 -15.78 -6.81 -14.56
N GLN A 14 -15.07 -5.94 -15.29
CA GLN A 14 -13.83 -5.32 -14.79
C GLN A 14 -14.09 -4.54 -13.49
N ALA A 15 -15.14 -3.72 -13.47
CA ALA A 15 -15.52 -2.97 -12.29
C ALA A 15 -15.91 -3.86 -11.12
N ALA A 16 -16.64 -4.95 -11.37
CA ALA A 16 -16.95 -5.94 -10.34
C ALA A 16 -15.68 -6.59 -9.75
N VAL A 17 -14.67 -6.88 -10.57
CA VAL A 17 -13.37 -7.39 -10.10
C VAL A 17 -12.67 -6.36 -9.22
N VAL A 18 -12.64 -5.08 -9.62
CA VAL A 18 -12.04 -4.01 -8.80
C VAL A 18 -12.74 -3.89 -7.45
N ALA A 19 -14.08 -3.84 -7.45
CA ALA A 19 -14.88 -3.79 -6.23
C ALA A 19 -14.63 -5.00 -5.32
N GLY A 20 -14.54 -6.20 -5.90
CA GLY A 20 -14.22 -7.43 -5.19
C GLY A 20 -12.83 -7.40 -4.52
N ILE A 21 -11.83 -6.81 -5.18
CA ILE A 21 -10.49 -6.65 -4.59
C ILE A 21 -10.53 -5.68 -3.40
N PHE A 22 -11.24 -4.56 -3.51
CA PHE A 22 -11.41 -3.64 -2.38
C PHE A 22 -12.17 -4.28 -1.21
N ALA A 23 -13.20 -5.08 -1.48
CA ALA A 23 -13.92 -5.84 -0.45
C ALA A 23 -13.00 -6.87 0.23
N ALA A 24 -12.18 -7.58 -0.55
CA ALA A 24 -11.22 -8.56 -0.01
C ALA A 24 -10.13 -7.88 0.85
N LEU A 25 -9.65 -6.71 0.44
CA LEU A 25 -8.72 -5.88 1.21
C LEU A 25 -9.32 -5.43 2.54
N ALA A 26 -10.55 -4.90 2.51
CA ALA A 26 -11.23 -4.49 3.73
C ALA A 26 -11.43 -5.68 4.69
N ALA A 27 -11.88 -6.82 4.15
CA ALA A 27 -12.06 -8.03 4.93
C ALA A 27 -10.73 -8.57 5.51
N SER A 28 -9.64 -8.57 4.74
CA SER A 28 -8.35 -9.05 5.22
C SER A 28 -7.74 -8.11 6.26
N THR A 29 -7.82 -6.79 6.06
CA THR A 29 -7.42 -5.80 7.06
C THR A 29 -8.21 -5.95 8.35
N TYR A 30 -9.54 -6.08 8.27
CA TYR A 30 -10.39 -6.31 9.44
C TYR A 30 -9.99 -7.59 10.18
N PHE A 31 -9.87 -8.70 9.46
CA PHE A 31 -9.43 -9.99 10.03
C PHE A 31 -8.06 -9.89 10.72
N CYS A 32 -7.10 -9.17 10.12
CA CYS A 32 -5.80 -8.92 10.73
C CYS A 32 -5.93 -8.16 12.05
N CYS A 33 -6.77 -7.12 12.10
CA CYS A 33 -6.98 -6.32 13.31
C CYS A 33 -7.74 -7.07 14.42
N THR A 34 -8.77 -7.83 14.08
CA THR A 34 -9.70 -8.40 15.08
C THR A 34 -9.43 -9.83 15.46
N THR A 35 -8.66 -10.57 14.66
CA THR A 35 -8.50 -12.01 14.85
C THR A 35 -7.05 -12.43 14.76
N ALA A 36 -6.38 -12.22 13.62
CA ALA A 36 -5.02 -12.74 13.43
C ALA A 36 -4.00 -12.05 14.34
N GLY A 37 -4.02 -10.71 14.42
CA GLY A 37 -3.14 -9.92 15.29
C GLY A 37 -3.27 -10.31 16.76
N PRO A 38 -4.48 -10.27 17.35
CA PRO A 38 -4.71 -10.72 18.73
C PRO A 38 -4.29 -12.17 18.97
N ALA A 39 -4.61 -13.09 18.07
CA ALA A 39 -4.22 -14.50 18.22
C ALA A 39 -2.70 -14.68 18.20
N ILE A 40 -1.96 -13.93 17.36
CA ILE A 40 -0.49 -13.94 17.36
C ILE A 40 0.06 -13.33 18.65
N ALA A 41 -0.51 -12.22 19.13
CA ALA A 41 -0.11 -11.59 20.38
C ALA A 41 -0.27 -12.53 21.60
N GLU A 42 -1.33 -13.33 21.61
CA GLU A 42 -1.63 -14.30 22.67
C GLU A 42 -0.75 -15.55 22.58
N ASN A 43 -0.63 -16.15 21.39
CA ASN A 43 0.02 -17.45 21.23
C ASN A 43 1.54 -17.35 20.99
N LEU A 44 2.01 -16.21 20.46
CA LEU A 44 3.41 -15.95 20.13
C LEU A 44 3.84 -14.55 20.61
N PRO A 45 3.74 -14.25 21.92
CA PRO A 45 3.94 -12.90 22.46
C PRO A 45 5.34 -12.35 22.18
N TRP A 46 6.38 -13.19 22.24
CA TRP A 46 7.75 -12.77 21.95
C TRP A 46 7.92 -12.29 20.50
N LEU A 47 7.28 -12.96 19.55
CA LEU A 47 7.33 -12.61 18.13
C LEU A 47 6.55 -11.33 17.87
N TYR A 48 5.36 -11.23 18.48
CA TYR A 48 4.52 -10.04 18.39
C TYR A 48 5.22 -8.80 18.94
N GLN A 49 5.81 -8.89 20.13
CA GLN A 49 6.51 -7.77 20.77
C GLN A 49 7.76 -7.35 19.98
N ASP A 50 8.56 -8.31 19.49
CA ASP A 50 9.73 -8.00 18.66
C ASP A 50 9.33 -7.29 17.36
N PHE A 51 8.24 -7.75 16.73
CA PHE A 51 7.69 -7.11 15.54
C PHE A 51 7.16 -5.70 15.84
N VAL A 52 6.33 -5.52 16.88
CA VAL A 52 5.76 -4.22 17.25
C VAL A 52 6.87 -3.20 17.58
N ALA A 53 7.94 -3.63 18.24
CA ALA A 53 9.08 -2.77 18.57
C ALA A 53 9.82 -2.25 17.32
N LYS A 54 9.81 -3.00 16.21
CA LYS A 54 10.59 -2.70 15.00
C LYS A 54 9.75 -2.21 13.83
N ARG A 55 8.44 -2.47 13.82
CA ARG A 55 7.60 -2.25 12.63
C ARG A 55 7.59 -0.79 12.18
N ALA A 56 7.64 0.18 13.09
CA ALA A 56 7.62 1.59 12.72
C ALA A 56 8.89 1.99 11.94
N VAL A 57 10.07 1.59 12.42
CA VAL A 57 11.34 1.84 11.71
C VAL A 57 11.44 1.05 10.40
N VAL A 58 11.01 -0.21 10.40
CA VAL A 58 11.08 -1.08 9.21
C VAL A 58 10.11 -0.60 8.13
N LEU A 59 8.82 -0.46 8.45
CA LEU A 59 7.81 -0.02 7.49
C LEU A 59 8.05 1.44 7.06
N GLY A 60 8.45 2.31 7.99
CA GLY A 60 8.78 3.70 7.68
C GLY A 60 9.96 3.81 6.72
N GLY A 61 11.04 3.04 6.97
CA GLY A 61 12.19 2.97 6.08
C GLY A 61 11.85 2.43 4.69
N LEU A 62 11.02 1.38 4.62
CA LEU A 62 10.56 0.81 3.34
C LEU A 62 9.74 1.82 2.54
N PHE A 63 8.82 2.55 3.18
CA PHE A 63 8.04 3.59 2.52
C PHE A 63 8.89 4.76 2.08
N ALA A 64 9.83 5.23 2.91
CA ALA A 64 10.74 6.29 2.51
C ALA A 64 11.59 5.88 1.29
N ALA A 65 12.08 4.63 1.25
CA ALA A 65 12.80 4.09 0.11
C ALA A 65 11.93 3.95 -1.14
N ALA A 66 10.68 3.48 -1.00
CA ALA A 66 9.71 3.44 -2.09
C ALA A 66 9.41 4.84 -2.64
N GLY A 67 9.31 5.83 -1.76
CA GLY A 67 9.07 7.22 -2.15
C GLY A 67 10.24 7.80 -2.94
N VAL A 68 11.49 7.47 -2.59
CA VAL A 68 12.66 7.79 -3.42
C VAL A 68 12.58 7.07 -4.78
N ALA A 69 12.12 5.82 -4.81
CA ALA A 69 12.00 5.04 -6.04
C ALA A 69 11.02 5.65 -7.07
N HIS A 70 10.00 6.37 -6.62
CA HIS A 70 9.09 7.13 -7.49
C HIS A 70 9.83 8.17 -8.35
N PHE A 71 10.97 8.69 -7.88
CA PHE A 71 11.78 9.66 -8.62
C PHE A 71 12.91 9.01 -9.42
N THR A 72 13.49 7.92 -8.91
CA THR A 72 14.64 7.26 -9.57
C THR A 72 14.24 6.23 -10.62
N THR A 73 13.02 5.68 -10.52
CA THR A 73 12.45 4.69 -11.46
C THR A 73 11.07 5.11 -11.95
N LYS A 74 10.90 6.41 -12.17
CA LYS A 74 9.62 7.08 -12.47
C LYS A 74 8.79 6.39 -13.55
N ASP A 75 9.39 6.08 -14.71
CA ASP A 75 8.71 5.41 -15.82
C ASP A 75 8.05 4.08 -15.41
N ALA A 76 8.68 3.36 -14.48
CA ALA A 76 8.16 2.10 -13.98
C ALA A 76 6.88 2.30 -13.14
N PHE A 77 6.85 3.33 -12.29
CA PHE A 77 5.66 3.70 -11.53
C PHE A 77 4.56 4.30 -12.42
N GLU A 78 4.91 5.14 -13.39
CA GLU A 78 3.96 5.67 -14.37
C GLU A 78 3.34 4.54 -15.22
N SER A 79 4.08 3.47 -15.50
CA SER A 79 3.59 2.34 -16.29
C SER A 79 2.39 1.61 -15.65
N MET A 80 2.26 1.69 -14.32
CA MET A 80 1.18 1.09 -13.55
C MET A 80 0.10 2.11 -13.12
N TYR A 81 0.20 3.36 -13.57
CA TYR A 81 -0.86 4.34 -13.39
C TYR A 81 -2.10 3.95 -14.22
N PRO A 82 -3.30 3.81 -13.61
CA PRO A 82 -4.49 3.46 -14.36
C PRO A 82 -4.87 4.58 -15.33
N ARG A 83 -4.96 4.25 -16.61
CA ARG A 83 -5.28 5.22 -17.68
C ARG A 83 -6.74 5.68 -17.57
N PRO A 84 -7.08 6.88 -18.08
CA PRO A 84 -8.46 7.32 -18.20
C PRO A 84 -9.33 6.28 -18.92
N GLY A 85 -10.49 5.96 -18.35
CA GLY A 85 -11.39 4.91 -18.80
C GLY A 85 -11.07 3.51 -18.28
N ALA A 86 -10.02 3.32 -17.47
CA ALA A 86 -9.74 2.00 -16.89
C ALA A 86 -10.95 1.46 -16.12
N TRP A 87 -11.28 0.19 -16.39
CA TRP A 87 -12.43 -0.52 -15.82
C TRP A 87 -13.80 0.12 -16.10
N GLY A 88 -13.90 1.08 -17.04
CA GLY A 88 -15.14 1.78 -17.40
C GLY A 88 -15.57 2.92 -16.47
N PHE A 89 -14.82 3.20 -15.40
CA PHE A 89 -15.19 4.25 -14.43
C PHE A 89 -14.01 5.11 -13.93
N TRP A 90 -12.77 4.77 -14.28
CA TRP A 90 -11.60 5.48 -13.76
C TRP A 90 -11.27 6.73 -14.57
N TYR A 91 -11.54 7.90 -14.02
CA TYR A 91 -11.27 9.20 -14.67
C TYR A 91 -10.60 10.18 -13.69
N LEU A 92 -9.51 9.74 -13.06
CA LEU A 92 -8.75 10.58 -12.12
C LEU A 92 -8.08 11.77 -12.87
N PRO A 93 -8.39 13.03 -12.51
CA PRO A 93 -7.75 14.19 -13.13
C PRO A 93 -6.24 14.23 -12.83
N GLY A 94 -5.47 14.83 -13.74
CA GLY A 94 -4.01 14.92 -13.64
C GLY A 94 -3.28 13.88 -14.47
N SER A 95 -1.96 14.03 -14.56
CA SER A 95 -1.07 13.11 -15.30
C SER A 95 -0.53 12.00 -14.39
N ALA A 96 -0.09 10.91 -15.01
CA ALA A 96 0.64 9.85 -14.30
C ALA A 96 1.84 10.44 -13.52
N THR A 97 2.61 11.31 -14.17
CA THR A 97 3.72 12.06 -13.57
C THR A 97 3.34 12.80 -12.31
N PHE A 98 2.25 13.57 -12.34
CA PHE A 98 1.80 14.35 -11.19
C PHE A 98 1.51 13.45 -10.00
N HIS A 99 0.75 12.37 -10.21
CA HIS A 99 0.38 11.45 -9.13
C HIS A 99 1.59 10.68 -8.60
N VAL A 100 2.46 10.19 -9.47
CA VAL A 100 3.69 9.45 -9.08
C VAL A 100 4.62 10.33 -8.25
N GLU A 101 4.81 11.60 -8.62
CA GLU A 101 5.65 12.51 -7.85
C GLU A 101 5.05 12.81 -6.47
N TRP A 102 3.74 13.10 -6.39
CA TRP A 102 3.09 13.40 -5.11
C TRP A 102 2.97 12.19 -4.19
N THR A 103 2.73 10.99 -4.73
CA THR A 103 2.78 9.77 -3.92
C THR A 103 4.19 9.54 -3.41
N GLY A 104 5.21 9.76 -4.23
CA GLY A 104 6.61 9.70 -3.81
C GLY A 104 6.93 10.65 -2.65
N VAL A 105 6.49 11.92 -2.72
CA VAL A 105 6.63 12.88 -1.62
C VAL A 105 5.92 12.38 -0.36
N ALA A 106 4.67 11.91 -0.48
CA ALA A 106 3.89 11.45 0.66
C ALA A 106 4.53 10.21 1.34
N GLU A 107 5.09 9.28 0.56
CA GLU A 107 5.80 8.12 1.07
C GLU A 107 7.11 8.50 1.79
N ILE A 108 7.88 9.46 1.25
CA ILE A 108 9.10 9.99 1.90
C ILE A 108 8.75 10.63 3.23
N LEU A 109 7.76 11.53 3.25
CA LEU A 109 7.39 12.27 4.45
C LEU A 109 6.75 11.35 5.50
N GLY A 110 5.76 10.53 5.12
CA GLY A 110 5.09 9.62 6.03
C GLY A 110 6.02 8.52 6.53
N GLY A 111 6.78 7.88 5.63
CA GLY A 111 7.73 6.85 6.00
C GLY A 111 8.90 7.38 6.83
N GLY A 112 9.43 8.54 6.44
CA GLY A 112 10.50 9.23 7.17
C GLY A 112 10.07 9.65 8.56
N ALA A 113 8.88 10.23 8.72
CA ALA A 113 8.33 10.59 10.03
C ALA A 113 8.15 9.35 10.92
N LEU A 114 7.56 8.27 10.38
CA LEU A 114 7.33 7.02 11.11
C LEU A 114 8.65 6.39 11.59
N ALA A 115 9.68 6.38 10.74
CA ALA A 115 10.99 5.84 11.10
C ALA A 115 11.73 6.76 12.10
N ALA A 116 11.65 8.08 11.91
CA ALA A 116 12.33 9.05 12.76
C ALA A 116 11.76 9.06 14.19
N THR A 117 10.44 9.04 14.36
CA THR A 117 9.83 8.99 15.70
C THR A 117 10.16 7.67 16.42
N ALA A 118 10.24 6.56 15.69
CA ALA A 118 10.63 5.27 16.25
C ALA A 118 12.12 5.22 16.67
N ALA A 119 13.00 5.85 15.89
CA ALA A 119 14.45 5.82 16.13
C ALA A 119 14.93 6.89 17.13
N VAL A 120 14.19 8.00 17.29
CA VAL A 120 14.60 9.16 18.08
C VAL A 120 13.57 9.44 19.18
N PRO A 121 13.73 8.89 20.40
CA PRO A 121 12.75 9.02 21.48
C PRO A 121 12.45 10.47 21.87
N SER A 122 13.42 11.38 21.78
CA SER A 122 13.22 12.80 22.06
C SER A 122 12.31 13.49 21.04
N LEU A 123 12.33 13.04 19.77
CA LEU A 123 11.42 13.53 18.74
C LEU A 123 10.00 13.04 18.99
N ALA A 124 9.83 11.76 19.33
CA ALA A 124 8.53 11.21 19.71
C ALA A 124 7.95 11.91 20.95
N ALA A 125 8.78 12.21 21.95
CA ALA A 125 8.35 12.95 23.14
C ALA A 125 7.98 14.41 22.82
N ALA A 126 8.69 15.08 21.91
CA ALA A 126 8.41 16.45 21.51
C ALA A 126 7.16 16.57 20.62
N LEU A 127 6.90 15.57 19.78
CA LEU A 127 5.80 15.53 18.82
C LEU A 127 5.04 14.20 18.89
N PRO A 128 4.29 13.94 19.99
CA PRO A 128 3.63 12.66 20.21
C PRO A 128 2.58 12.32 19.14
N TRP A 129 2.02 13.33 18.48
CA TRP A 129 1.05 13.18 17.41
C TRP A 129 1.66 12.78 16.06
N LEU A 130 2.98 12.93 15.88
CA LEU A 130 3.62 12.77 14.57
C LEU A 130 3.59 11.32 14.08
N GLN A 131 3.85 10.37 14.98
CA GLN A 131 3.82 8.95 14.64
C GLN A 131 2.42 8.47 14.22
N PRO A 132 1.34 8.69 15.01
CA PRO A 132 0.00 8.29 14.61
C PRO A 132 -0.49 9.05 13.37
N ALA A 133 -0.15 10.34 13.21
CA ALA A 133 -0.48 11.09 12.00
C ALA A 133 0.23 10.54 10.75
N ALA A 134 1.51 10.18 10.86
CA ALA A 134 2.26 9.54 9.79
C ALA A 134 1.67 8.18 9.41
N ALA A 135 1.33 7.35 10.41
CA ALA A 135 0.67 6.07 10.19
C ALA A 135 -0.71 6.24 9.50
N ALA A 136 -1.54 7.18 9.96
CA ALA A 136 -2.82 7.49 9.32
C ALA A 136 -2.64 7.98 7.87
N GLY A 137 -1.63 8.82 7.64
CA GLY A 137 -1.27 9.28 6.30
C GLY A 137 -0.85 8.13 5.38
N LEU A 138 -0.01 7.21 5.86
CA LEU A 138 0.40 6.03 5.09
C LEU A 138 -0.74 5.03 4.88
N PHE A 139 -1.67 4.89 5.83
CA PHE A 139 -2.90 4.11 5.66
C PHE A 139 -3.75 4.68 4.51
N ALA A 140 -4.01 5.99 4.55
CA ALA A 140 -4.79 6.68 3.53
C ALA A 140 -4.09 6.59 2.17
N LEU A 141 -2.78 6.86 2.14
CA LEU A 141 -1.95 6.77 0.93
C LEU A 141 -2.01 5.37 0.32
N THR A 142 -1.76 4.32 1.11
CA THR A 142 -1.83 2.92 0.66
C THR A 142 -3.20 2.60 0.07
N THR A 143 -4.27 3.12 0.68
CA THR A 143 -5.64 2.94 0.17
C THR A 143 -5.81 3.60 -1.19
N VAL A 144 -5.43 4.89 -1.34
CA VAL A 144 -5.65 5.64 -2.59
C VAL A 144 -4.74 5.20 -3.74
N VAL A 145 -3.57 4.61 -3.47
CA VAL A 145 -2.69 4.05 -4.50
C VAL A 145 -2.99 2.59 -4.85
N THR A 146 -3.90 1.93 -4.12
CA THR A 146 -4.38 0.57 -4.41
C THR A 146 -4.79 0.36 -5.88
N PRO A 147 -5.50 1.30 -6.54
CA PRO A 147 -5.85 1.18 -7.95
C PRO A 147 -4.66 0.89 -8.86
N SER A 148 -3.47 1.43 -8.58
CA SER A 148 -2.26 1.14 -9.37
C SER A 148 -1.85 -0.33 -9.26
N ASN A 149 -1.93 -0.93 -8.07
CA ASN A 149 -1.66 -2.37 -7.91
C ASN A 149 -2.74 -3.23 -8.60
N ILE A 150 -4.02 -2.80 -8.55
CA ILE A 150 -5.12 -3.46 -9.28
C ILE A 150 -4.90 -3.33 -10.79
N TYR A 151 -4.34 -2.22 -11.26
CA TYR A 151 -4.05 -2.00 -12.67
C TYR A 151 -2.94 -2.92 -13.17
N MET A 152 -1.87 -3.13 -12.39
CA MET A 152 -0.88 -4.18 -12.68
C MET A 152 -1.54 -5.54 -12.89
N PHE A 153 -2.44 -5.91 -11.98
CA PHE A 153 -3.17 -7.18 -12.03
C PHE A 153 -4.11 -7.30 -13.24
N THR A 154 -4.88 -6.24 -13.53
CA THR A 154 -5.94 -6.30 -14.54
C THR A 154 -5.42 -6.07 -15.97
N HIS A 155 -4.36 -5.30 -16.14
CA HIS A 155 -3.85 -4.83 -17.44
C HIS A 155 -2.44 -5.36 -17.78
N ASN A 156 -1.90 -6.32 -17.00
CA ASN A 156 -0.52 -6.79 -17.11
C ASN A 156 0.51 -5.64 -17.10
N ALA A 157 0.21 -4.55 -16.36
CA ALA A 157 1.16 -3.46 -16.26
C ALA A 157 2.39 -3.92 -15.47
N PRO A 158 3.61 -3.69 -15.97
CA PRO A 158 4.82 -4.24 -15.38
C PRO A 158 5.13 -3.56 -14.04
N GLY A 159 4.81 -2.28 -13.88
CA GLY A 159 5.12 -1.53 -12.65
C GLY A 159 6.64 -1.50 -12.37
N PRO A 160 7.06 -1.34 -11.10
CA PRO A 160 8.47 -1.32 -10.71
C PRO A 160 9.14 -2.71 -10.72
N VAL A 161 8.49 -3.74 -11.27
CA VAL A 161 9.06 -5.09 -11.34
C VAL A 161 9.48 -5.44 -12.77
N PRO A 162 10.55 -6.25 -12.94
CA PRO A 162 11.14 -6.50 -14.26
C PRO A 162 10.25 -7.32 -15.21
N LYS A 163 9.20 -7.98 -14.70
CA LYS A 163 8.29 -8.84 -15.47
C LYS A 163 6.87 -8.74 -14.91
N VAL A 164 5.88 -8.99 -15.77
CA VAL A 164 4.48 -9.14 -15.37
C VAL A 164 4.38 -10.18 -14.26
N ILE A 165 3.70 -9.81 -13.18
CA ILE A 165 3.54 -10.68 -12.02
C ILE A 165 2.48 -11.75 -12.36
N PRO A 166 2.74 -13.04 -12.09
CA PRO A 166 1.73 -14.07 -12.30
C PRO A 166 0.58 -13.91 -11.30
N TRP A 167 -0.60 -14.42 -11.66
CA TRP A 167 -1.84 -14.30 -10.87
C TRP A 167 -1.69 -14.60 -9.36
N PRO A 168 -1.00 -15.68 -8.94
CA PRO A 168 -0.80 -15.95 -7.51
C PRO A 168 0.05 -14.88 -6.80
N GLY A 169 0.99 -14.27 -7.51
CA GLY A 169 1.80 -13.17 -6.99
C GLY A 169 0.97 -11.91 -6.73
N HIS A 170 -0.04 -11.64 -7.57
CA HIS A 170 -0.99 -10.56 -7.33
C HIS A 170 -1.85 -10.81 -6.09
N PHE A 171 -2.33 -12.05 -5.87
CA PHE A 171 -3.08 -12.38 -4.66
C PHE A 171 -2.25 -12.13 -3.38
N MET A 172 -1.00 -12.61 -3.35
CA MET A 172 -0.10 -12.37 -2.22
C MET A 172 0.17 -10.88 -2.00
N ARG A 173 0.45 -10.13 -3.06
CA ARG A 173 0.75 -8.70 -2.97
C ARG A 173 -0.47 -7.87 -2.55
N LEU A 174 -1.59 -8.05 -3.24
CA LEU A 174 -2.81 -7.25 -3.04
C LEU A 174 -3.57 -7.67 -1.80
N VAL A 175 -3.92 -8.94 -1.63
CA VAL A 175 -4.86 -9.31 -0.56
C VAL A 175 -4.14 -9.54 0.76
N VAL A 176 -3.02 -10.26 0.73
CA VAL A 176 -2.31 -10.68 1.94
C VAL A 176 -1.40 -9.57 2.46
N MET A 177 -0.41 -9.15 1.67
CA MET A 177 0.60 -8.20 2.12
C MET A 177 0.01 -6.80 2.33
N GLN A 178 -0.84 -6.32 1.41
CA GLN A 178 -1.43 -5.00 1.56
C GLN A 178 -2.50 -4.97 2.66
N GLY A 179 -3.30 -6.04 2.82
CA GLY A 179 -4.23 -6.17 3.95
C GLY A 179 -3.52 -6.14 5.31
N PHE A 180 -2.41 -6.88 5.42
CA PHE A 180 -1.51 -6.82 6.57
C PHE A 180 -0.95 -5.40 6.77
N LEU A 181 -0.41 -4.78 5.73
CA LEU A 181 0.18 -3.44 5.80
C LEU A 181 -0.81 -2.38 6.30
N LEU A 182 -2.03 -2.39 5.73
CA LEU A 182 -3.13 -1.52 6.17
C LEU A 182 -3.48 -1.76 7.64
N SER A 183 -3.50 -3.01 8.11
CA SER A 183 -3.75 -3.31 9.53
C SER A 183 -2.67 -2.72 10.45
N GLN A 184 -1.40 -2.72 10.02
CA GLN A 184 -0.30 -2.18 10.82
C GLN A 184 -0.35 -0.66 10.91
N PHE A 185 -0.65 0.02 9.80
CA PHE A 185 -0.83 1.47 9.83
C PHE A 185 -2.07 1.88 10.62
N TRP A 186 -3.15 1.12 10.52
CA TRP A 186 -4.33 1.34 11.35
C TRP A 186 -4.00 1.24 12.84
N ASP A 187 -3.33 0.16 13.26
CA ASP A 187 -2.95 -0.03 14.67
C ASP A 187 -2.02 1.08 15.19
N MET A 188 -1.01 1.48 14.40
CA MET A 188 -0.12 2.58 14.77
C MET A 188 -0.78 3.96 14.78
N ALA A 189 -1.85 4.16 14.00
CA ALA A 189 -2.60 5.41 13.98
C ALA A 189 -3.50 5.61 15.22
N GLN A 190 -3.76 4.54 15.98
CA GLN A 190 -4.56 4.57 17.21
C GLN A 190 -3.71 4.71 18.49
N LEU A 191 -2.38 4.87 18.35
CA LEU A 191 -1.44 5.06 19.45
C LEU A 191 -1.50 6.45 20.07
#